data_AF-A0A972BV11-F1
#
_entry.id   AF-A0A972BV11-F1
#
_cell.length_a   1.000
_cell.length_b   1.000
_cell.length_c   1.000
_cell.angle_alpha   90.00
_cell.angle_beta   90.00
_cell.angle_gamma   90.00
#
_symmetry.space_group_name_H-M   'P 1'
#
loop_
_entity.id
_entity.type
_entity.pdbx_description
1 polymer ?
#
loop_
_entity_poly.entity_id
_entity_poly.type
_entity_poly.pdbx_seq_one_letter_code
_entity_poly.pdbx_strand_id
1 'polypeptide(L)'
;MYWDVVIVGGGGAALCAALSAAETGAKVLILSKTKLGLGNCTAVAGGNFTVGVGGFRPEKHQEKTRETGRWINDAQLVEILAAEGPTTLTALTRYDVKMDLTPGMISVAPYAARVITAGTAFTLPLVRAIQDNPNISIEERALVTEILIKDNKCHGVEYLDLKKGSVEQVRTKAAVVATGGFGQLYERTDNPVRTTGDGYALIYNLGLTLTDMEFVQFFPLGFADPNLPGWMIPLSLIDHVPLTNNQGYEFLRAKLPEWGLKSGAGAERYARD
;
A
#
# COMPACT_ATOMS: atom_id res chain seq x y z
N MET A 1 -17.76 -23.56 -3.79
CA MET A 1 -18.53 -22.59 -2.98
C MET A 1 -18.72 -21.31 -3.78
N TYR A 2 -19.83 -20.60 -3.64
CA TYR A 2 -20.12 -19.35 -4.36
C TYR A 2 -19.95 -18.14 -3.44
N TRP A 3 -19.31 -17.09 -3.97
CA TRP A 3 -19.02 -15.81 -3.31
C TRP A 3 -19.45 -14.65 -4.22
N ASP A 4 -19.93 -13.56 -3.66
CA ASP A 4 -20.29 -12.39 -4.46
C ASP A 4 -19.04 -11.65 -4.94
N VAL A 5 -18.04 -11.52 -4.05
CA VAL A 5 -16.75 -10.88 -4.36
C VAL A 5 -15.61 -11.70 -3.76
N VAL A 6 -14.55 -11.92 -4.56
CA VAL A 6 -13.27 -12.43 -4.07
C VAL A 6 -12.26 -11.28 -4.06
N ILE A 7 -11.61 -11.06 -2.91
CA ILE A 7 -10.52 -10.09 -2.76
C ILE A 7 -9.19 -10.87 -2.76
N VAL A 8 -8.27 -10.49 -3.63
CA VAL A 8 -6.96 -11.12 -3.76
C VAL A 8 -5.90 -10.19 -3.17
N GLY A 9 -5.39 -10.53 -1.99
CA GLY A 9 -4.42 -9.73 -1.25
C GLY A 9 -4.77 -9.57 0.23
N GLY A 10 -3.82 -9.03 1.00
CA GLY A 10 -3.97 -8.88 2.45
C GLY A 10 -3.41 -7.57 3.04
N GLY A 11 -3.09 -6.59 2.19
CA GLY A 11 -2.68 -5.25 2.59
C GLY A 11 -3.86 -4.30 2.75
N GLY A 12 -3.58 -3.03 3.06
CA GLY A 12 -4.61 -2.03 3.39
C GLY A 12 -5.75 -1.93 2.39
N ALA A 13 -5.44 -1.88 1.09
CA ALA A 13 -6.45 -1.84 0.03
C ALA A 13 -7.39 -3.06 0.05
N ALA A 14 -6.85 -4.27 0.28
CA ALA A 14 -7.64 -5.49 0.38
C ALA A 14 -8.56 -5.48 1.60
N LEU A 15 -8.07 -5.00 2.75
CA LEU A 15 -8.87 -4.89 3.98
C LEU A 15 -10.03 -3.91 3.80
N CYS A 16 -9.75 -2.73 3.26
CA CYS A 16 -10.78 -1.72 2.99
C CYS A 16 -11.80 -2.22 1.97
N ALA A 17 -11.36 -2.88 0.89
CA ALA A 17 -12.26 -3.43 -0.13
C ALA A 17 -13.16 -4.53 0.43
N ALA A 18 -12.62 -5.42 1.27
CA ALA A 18 -13.40 -6.48 1.90
C ALA A 18 -14.49 -5.93 2.84
N LEU A 19 -14.13 -4.97 3.69
CA LEU A 19 -15.06 -4.31 4.60
C LEU A 19 -16.14 -3.53 3.83
N SER A 20 -15.74 -2.75 2.82
CA SER A 20 -16.68 -1.99 1.99
C SER A 20 -17.66 -2.89 1.23
N ALA A 21 -17.20 -4.01 0.66
CA ALA A 21 -18.09 -4.98 0.01
C ALA A 21 -19.03 -5.65 1.01
N ALA A 22 -18.55 -5.99 2.21
CA ALA A 22 -19.40 -6.59 3.24
C ALA A 22 -20.47 -5.63 3.77
N GLU A 23 -20.20 -4.32 3.79
CA GLU A 23 -21.19 -3.28 4.15
C GLU A 23 -22.38 -3.23 3.19
N THR A 24 -22.22 -3.66 1.93
CA THR A 24 -23.33 -3.79 0.99
C THR A 24 -24.11 -5.11 1.16
N GLY A 25 -23.74 -5.94 2.14
CA GLY A 25 -24.29 -7.28 2.36
C GLY A 25 -23.73 -8.36 1.44
N ALA A 26 -22.65 -8.08 0.70
CA ALA A 26 -22.02 -9.06 -0.18
C ALA A 26 -21.32 -10.16 0.63
N LYS A 27 -21.37 -11.41 0.13
CA LYS A 27 -20.56 -12.50 0.69
C LYS A 27 -19.14 -12.44 0.11
N VAL A 28 -18.16 -12.18 0.97
CA VAL A 28 -16.78 -11.88 0.57
C VAL A 28 -15.83 -13.01 0.98
N LEU A 29 -14.92 -13.38 0.07
CA LEU A 29 -13.76 -14.22 0.39
C LEU A 29 -12.47 -13.43 0.17
N ILE A 30 -11.61 -13.38 1.18
CA ILE A 30 -10.25 -12.86 1.06
C ILE A 30 -9.30 -14.04 0.83
N LEU A 31 -8.56 -14.01 -0.28
CA LEU A 31 -7.46 -14.92 -0.56
C LEU A 31 -6.14 -14.16 -0.37
N SER A 32 -5.32 -14.59 0.59
CA SER A 32 -4.06 -13.93 0.90
C SER A 32 -2.90 -14.92 0.91
N LYS A 33 -1.85 -14.63 0.15
CA LYS A 33 -0.59 -15.39 0.15
C LYS A 33 0.12 -15.34 1.52
N THR A 34 -0.14 -14.29 2.30
CA THR A 34 0.47 -14.04 3.62
C THR A 34 -0.58 -13.94 4.71
N LYS A 35 -0.12 -13.80 5.95
CA LYS A 35 -0.99 -13.45 7.06
C LYS A 35 -1.65 -12.09 6.80
N LEU A 36 -2.95 -11.99 7.07
CA LEU A 36 -3.75 -10.80 6.79
C LEU A 36 -3.27 -9.60 7.61
N GLY A 37 -3.19 -8.43 6.98
CA GLY A 37 -2.70 -7.20 7.62
C GLY A 37 -1.22 -7.20 8.02
N LEU A 38 -0.48 -8.28 7.70
CA LEU A 38 0.93 -8.46 7.98
C LEU A 38 1.70 -8.93 6.73
N GLY A 39 3.03 -8.81 6.75
CA GLY A 39 3.88 -9.30 5.65
C GLY A 39 3.64 -8.60 4.30
N ASN A 40 3.16 -7.36 4.33
CA ASN A 40 2.86 -6.51 3.17
C ASN A 40 3.37 -5.07 3.43
N CYS A 41 3.47 -4.26 2.37
CA CYS A 41 4.01 -2.91 2.47
C CYS A 41 3.19 -2.00 3.39
N THR A 42 1.87 -2.18 3.49
CA THR A 42 1.04 -1.39 4.42
C THR A 42 1.47 -1.60 5.87
N ALA A 43 1.77 -2.83 6.27
CA ALA A 43 2.16 -3.14 7.65
C ALA A 43 3.53 -2.52 8.05
N VAL A 44 4.46 -2.46 7.10
CA VAL A 44 5.82 -1.92 7.29
C VAL A 44 5.93 -0.42 6.98
N ALA A 45 4.87 0.19 6.47
CA ALA A 45 4.84 1.63 6.19
C ALA A 45 4.97 2.46 7.47
N GLY A 46 5.38 3.72 7.30
CA GLY A 46 5.49 4.70 8.38
C GLY A 46 4.15 5.16 8.98
N GLY A 47 3.01 4.64 8.51
CA GLY A 47 1.69 4.93 9.09
C GLY A 47 1.22 6.38 8.90
N ASN A 48 1.68 7.06 7.86
CA ASN A 48 1.31 8.45 7.56
C ASN A 48 0.58 8.52 6.22
N PHE A 49 -0.45 9.34 6.15
CA PHE A 49 -1.25 9.59 4.95
C PHE A 49 -1.27 11.10 4.68
N THR A 50 -0.75 11.53 3.54
CA THR A 50 -0.89 12.91 3.06
C THR A 50 -2.34 13.09 2.59
N VAL A 51 -3.08 14.02 3.21
CA VAL A 51 -4.49 14.28 2.90
C VAL A 51 -4.90 15.71 3.22
N GLY A 52 -5.94 16.22 2.54
CA GLY A 52 -6.50 17.56 2.73
C GLY A 52 -7.25 17.74 4.07
N VAL A 53 -6.53 17.82 5.20
CA VAL A 53 -7.08 18.02 6.55
C VAL A 53 -6.38 19.14 7.31
N GLY A 54 -6.98 19.59 8.42
CA GLY A 54 -6.33 20.54 9.35
C GLY A 54 -5.96 21.89 8.74
N GLY A 55 -6.76 22.40 7.80
CA GLY A 55 -6.50 23.66 7.09
C GLY A 55 -5.66 23.51 5.81
N PHE A 56 -5.07 22.33 5.56
CA PHE A 56 -4.59 21.98 4.22
C PHE A 56 -5.78 21.52 3.39
N ARG A 57 -6.12 22.26 2.33
CA ARG A 57 -7.33 21.98 1.56
C ARG A 57 -7.13 20.84 0.56
N PRO A 58 -8.17 20.05 0.25
CA PRO A 58 -8.15 19.04 -0.82
C PRO A 58 -7.57 19.55 -2.14
N GLU A 59 -7.88 20.77 -2.56
CA GLU A 59 -7.39 21.30 -3.85
C GLU A 59 -5.87 21.52 -3.83
N LYS A 60 -5.30 21.90 -2.67
CA LYS A 60 -3.84 21.98 -2.51
C LYS A 60 -3.18 20.61 -2.49
N HIS A 61 -3.86 19.60 -1.94
CA HIS A 61 -3.40 18.22 -2.02
C HIS A 61 -3.35 17.76 -3.48
N GLN A 62 -4.43 17.97 -4.22
CA GLN A 62 -4.55 17.66 -5.64
C GLN A 62 -3.43 18.32 -6.47
N GLU A 63 -3.24 19.63 -6.31
CA GLU A 63 -2.18 20.38 -7.02
C GLU A 63 -0.80 19.79 -6.73
N LYS A 64 -0.48 19.56 -5.46
CA LYS A 64 0.80 19.00 -5.04
C LYS A 64 1.02 17.60 -5.63
N THR A 65 0.02 16.72 -5.59
CA THR A 65 0.13 15.37 -6.16
C THR A 65 0.41 15.41 -7.66
N ARG A 66 -0.24 16.32 -8.40
CA ARG A 66 0.00 16.48 -9.85
C ARG A 66 1.39 17.03 -10.14
N GLU A 67 1.86 17.98 -9.34
CA GLU A 67 3.22 18.52 -9.48
C GLU A 67 4.28 17.45 -9.20
N THR A 68 4.13 16.69 -8.11
CA THR A 68 5.05 15.60 -7.74
C THR A 68 5.09 14.53 -8.82
N GLY A 69 3.92 14.10 -9.31
CA GLY A 69 3.80 13.16 -10.42
C GLY A 69 4.08 13.75 -11.80
N ARG A 70 4.74 14.93 -11.88
CA ARG A 70 5.19 15.56 -13.13
C ARG A 70 4.08 15.73 -14.18
N TRP A 71 2.84 15.92 -13.73
CA TRP A 71 1.66 16.14 -14.56
C TRP A 71 1.29 15.00 -15.50
N ILE A 72 1.88 13.80 -15.32
CA ILE A 72 1.51 12.60 -16.08
C ILE A 72 0.43 11.76 -15.38
N ASN A 73 0.04 12.13 -14.16
CA ASN A 73 -1.04 11.47 -13.44
C ASN A 73 -2.37 11.57 -14.19
N ASP A 74 -3.24 10.58 -13.99
CA ASP A 74 -4.67 10.72 -14.31
C ASP A 74 -5.31 11.78 -13.40
N ALA A 75 -5.74 12.89 -14.01
CA ALA A 75 -6.26 14.04 -13.26
C ALA A 75 -7.56 13.71 -12.51
N GLN A 76 -8.40 12.82 -13.04
CA GLN A 76 -9.67 12.43 -12.43
C GLN A 76 -9.41 11.55 -11.21
N LEU A 77 -8.49 10.59 -11.29
CA LEU A 77 -8.12 9.76 -10.14
C LEU A 77 -7.48 10.58 -9.02
N VAL A 78 -6.64 11.57 -9.35
CA VAL A 78 -6.06 12.46 -8.35
C VAL A 78 -7.11 13.37 -7.70
N GLU A 79 -8.11 13.83 -8.47
CA GLU A 79 -9.24 14.58 -7.92
C GLU A 79 -10.04 13.76 -6.92
N ILE A 80 -10.40 12.51 -7.28
CA ILE A 80 -11.10 11.57 -6.40
C ILE A 80 -10.28 11.34 -5.12
N LEU A 81 -8.98 11.03 -5.25
CA LEU A 81 -8.09 10.82 -4.11
C LEU A 81 -8.07 12.03 -3.17
N ALA A 82 -7.92 13.23 -3.72
CA ALA A 82 -7.82 14.45 -2.94
C ALA A 82 -9.13 14.83 -2.25
N ALA A 83 -10.26 14.70 -2.95
CA ALA A 83 -11.58 15.05 -2.46
C ALA A 83 -12.13 14.03 -1.45
N GLU A 84 -12.01 12.74 -1.73
CA GLU A 84 -12.60 11.67 -0.91
C GLU A 84 -11.67 11.18 0.18
N GLY A 85 -10.35 11.25 -0.01
CA GLY A 85 -9.34 10.73 0.91
C GLY A 85 -9.53 11.12 2.38
N PRO A 86 -9.76 12.41 2.71
CA PRO A 86 -10.00 12.85 4.10
C PRO A 86 -11.17 12.13 4.77
N THR A 87 -12.32 12.07 4.08
CA THR A 87 -13.54 11.46 4.61
C THR A 87 -13.40 9.95 4.67
N THR A 88 -12.84 9.32 3.64
CA THR A 88 -12.62 7.87 3.56
C THR A 88 -11.70 7.39 4.68
N LEU A 89 -10.58 8.06 4.94
CA LEU A 89 -9.68 7.69 6.04
C LEU A 89 -10.33 7.89 7.41
N THR A 90 -10.94 9.05 7.63
CA THR A 90 -11.58 9.36 8.93
C THR A 90 -12.72 8.38 9.23
N ALA A 91 -13.45 7.91 8.22
CA ALA A 91 -14.53 6.95 8.38
C ALA A 91 -14.04 5.58 8.88
N LEU A 92 -12.75 5.24 8.78
CA LEU A 92 -12.17 4.00 9.31
C LEU A 92 -12.05 3.99 10.85
N THR A 93 -12.25 5.14 11.51
CA THR A 93 -12.40 5.20 12.98
C THR A 93 -13.53 4.31 13.49
N ARG A 94 -14.55 4.00 12.66
CA ARG A 94 -15.61 3.04 12.97
C ARG A 94 -15.12 1.60 13.20
N TYR A 95 -13.90 1.29 12.77
CA TYR A 95 -13.22 0.01 12.94
C TYR A 95 -12.07 0.11 13.94
N ASP A 96 -12.14 1.04 14.89
CA ASP A 96 -11.13 1.29 15.93
C ASP A 96 -9.74 1.71 15.41
N VAL A 97 -9.63 2.18 14.17
CA VAL A 97 -8.39 2.79 13.66
C VAL A 97 -8.20 4.13 14.35
N LYS A 98 -7.21 4.21 15.25
CA LYS A 98 -6.82 5.45 15.94
C LYS A 98 -5.88 6.27 15.06
N MET A 99 -6.08 7.58 15.04
CA MET A 99 -5.34 8.48 14.19
C MET A 99 -5.20 9.88 14.78
N ASP A 100 -4.05 10.50 14.55
CA ASP A 100 -3.77 11.89 14.86
C ASP A 100 -3.89 12.73 13.59
N LEU A 101 -4.54 13.89 13.71
CA LEU A 101 -4.74 14.82 12.61
C LEU A 101 -3.82 16.02 12.80
N THR A 102 -3.03 16.30 11.78
CA THR A 102 -2.23 17.53 11.67
C THR A 102 -2.49 18.17 10.31
N PRO A 103 -2.22 19.48 10.12
CA PRO A 103 -2.42 20.12 8.83
C PRO A 103 -1.73 19.35 7.69
N GLY A 104 -2.53 18.80 6.77
CA GLY A 104 -2.06 18.05 5.61
C GLY A 104 -1.76 16.56 5.83
N MET A 105 -1.99 16.02 7.03
CA MET A 105 -1.60 14.64 7.34
C MET A 105 -2.48 13.98 8.40
N ILE A 106 -2.83 12.72 8.14
CA ILE A 106 -3.36 11.78 9.13
C ILE A 106 -2.27 10.77 9.47
N SER A 107 -2.00 10.55 10.76
CA SER A 107 -1.00 9.58 11.21
C SER A 107 -1.60 8.54 12.16
N VAL A 108 -1.35 7.26 11.87
CA VAL A 108 -1.62 6.15 12.80
C VAL A 108 -0.38 5.73 13.59
N ALA A 109 0.80 6.25 13.22
CA ALA A 109 2.08 5.84 13.76
C ALA A 109 2.19 5.90 15.30
N PRO A 110 1.64 6.92 15.98
CA PRO A 110 1.67 7.00 17.45
C PRO A 110 0.95 5.85 18.16
N TYR A 111 0.06 5.15 17.46
CA TYR A 111 -0.75 4.05 17.99
C TYR A 111 -0.17 2.67 17.68
N ALA A 112 0.97 2.62 16.99
CA ALA A 112 1.62 1.37 16.64
C ALA A 112 2.50 0.86 17.78
N ALA A 113 2.58 -0.47 17.90
CA ALA A 113 3.48 -1.09 18.88
C ALA A 113 4.97 -0.88 18.55
N ARG A 114 5.30 -0.60 17.28
CA ARG A 114 6.68 -0.43 16.79
C ARG A 114 6.74 0.60 15.67
N VAL A 115 7.77 1.43 15.69
CA VAL A 115 8.03 2.46 14.66
C VAL A 115 8.22 1.85 13.27
N ILE A 116 8.97 0.76 13.16
CA ILE A 116 9.26 0.07 11.88
C ILE A 116 8.04 -0.65 11.28
N THR A 117 6.98 -0.84 12.05
CA THR A 117 5.73 -1.43 11.56
C THR A 117 4.57 -0.52 11.93
N ALA A 118 4.77 0.80 11.80
CA ALA A 118 3.80 1.81 12.19
C ALA A 118 2.43 1.61 11.51
N GLY A 119 2.44 1.17 10.25
CA GLY A 119 1.21 0.84 9.52
C GLY A 119 0.41 -0.33 10.10
N THR A 120 0.93 -1.10 11.05
CA THR A 120 0.11 -2.09 11.78
C THR A 120 -0.97 -1.46 12.66
N ALA A 121 -0.81 -0.20 13.07
CA ALA A 121 -1.89 0.56 13.72
C ALA A 121 -3.07 0.83 12.80
N PHE A 122 -2.86 0.80 11.48
CA PHE A 122 -3.91 0.86 10.48
C PHE A 122 -4.46 -0.53 10.15
N THR A 123 -3.61 -1.52 9.90
CA THR A 123 -4.07 -2.84 9.41
C THR A 123 -4.71 -3.71 10.48
N LEU A 124 -4.18 -3.72 11.72
CA LEU A 124 -4.65 -4.66 12.74
C LEU A 124 -6.08 -4.40 13.23
N PRO A 125 -6.54 -3.14 13.42
CA PRO A 125 -7.94 -2.89 13.73
C PRO A 125 -8.88 -3.35 12.61
N LEU A 126 -8.51 -3.12 11.35
CA LEU A 126 -9.28 -3.60 10.19
C LEU A 126 -9.32 -5.13 10.11
N VAL A 127 -8.22 -5.82 10.44
CA VAL A 127 -8.19 -7.29 10.53
C VAL A 127 -9.18 -7.79 11.59
N ARG A 128 -9.26 -7.15 12.75
CA ARG A 128 -10.24 -7.52 13.80
C ARG A 128 -11.67 -7.34 13.30
N ALA A 129 -11.97 -6.18 12.71
CA ALA A 129 -13.28 -5.91 12.12
C ALA A 129 -13.67 -6.94 11.05
N ILE A 130 -12.70 -7.41 10.25
CA ILE A 130 -12.91 -8.47 9.26
C ILE A 130 -13.18 -9.83 9.94
N GLN A 131 -12.42 -10.18 10.98
CA GLN A 131 -12.58 -11.44 11.71
C GLN A 131 -13.95 -11.54 12.42
N ASP A 132 -14.48 -10.40 12.87
CA ASP A 132 -15.77 -10.31 13.54
C ASP A 132 -16.96 -10.21 12.55
N ASN A 133 -16.70 -10.09 11.25
CA ASN A 133 -17.74 -9.90 10.23
C ASN A 133 -18.21 -11.24 9.62
N PRO A 134 -19.47 -11.66 9.82
CA PRO A 134 -19.97 -12.96 9.35
C PRO A 134 -20.10 -13.07 7.83
N ASN A 135 -20.08 -11.95 7.10
CA ASN A 135 -20.14 -11.94 5.64
C ASN A 135 -18.77 -12.11 4.99
N ILE A 136 -17.68 -12.06 5.77
CA ILE A 136 -16.32 -12.17 5.26
C ILE A 136 -15.71 -13.50 5.70
N SER A 137 -15.12 -14.22 4.77
CA SER A 137 -14.30 -15.39 5.05
C SER A 137 -12.87 -15.15 4.59
N ILE A 138 -11.91 -15.78 5.27
CA ILE A 138 -10.48 -15.54 5.08
C ILE A 138 -9.80 -16.87 4.78
N GLU A 139 -9.06 -16.93 3.69
CA GLU A 139 -8.10 -17.99 3.41
C GLU A 139 -6.70 -17.40 3.28
N GLU A 140 -5.94 -17.47 4.38
CA GLU A 140 -4.51 -17.17 4.38
C GLU A 140 -3.71 -18.33 3.76
N ARG A 141 -2.47 -18.05 3.36
CA ARG A 141 -1.61 -19.00 2.64
C ARG A 141 -2.27 -19.53 1.35
N ALA A 142 -3.09 -18.70 0.71
CA ALA A 142 -3.71 -18.95 -0.58
C ALA A 142 -2.98 -18.14 -1.66
N LEU A 143 -2.29 -18.81 -2.57
CA LEU A 143 -1.63 -18.18 -3.71
C LEU A 143 -2.56 -18.25 -4.91
N VAL A 144 -3.15 -17.13 -5.31
CA VAL A 144 -4.00 -17.08 -6.51
C VAL A 144 -3.15 -17.29 -7.76
N THR A 145 -3.57 -18.25 -8.60
CA THR A 145 -2.87 -18.67 -9.82
C THR A 145 -3.59 -18.22 -11.08
N GLU A 146 -4.92 -18.10 -11.03
CA GLU A 146 -5.72 -17.70 -12.19
C GLU A 146 -7.00 -16.96 -11.79
N ILE A 147 -7.40 -15.98 -12.60
CA ILE A 147 -8.74 -15.40 -12.56
C ILE A 147 -9.53 -16.03 -13.71
N LEU A 148 -10.60 -16.74 -13.39
CA LEU A 148 -11.36 -17.51 -14.37
C LEU A 148 -12.26 -16.57 -15.17
N ILE A 149 -11.88 -16.28 -16.41
CA ILE A 149 -12.63 -15.41 -17.33
C ILE A 149 -13.40 -16.25 -18.36
N LYS A 150 -14.67 -15.92 -18.56
CA LYS A 150 -15.47 -16.42 -19.68
C LYS A 150 -16.34 -15.27 -20.19
N ASP A 151 -16.44 -15.12 -21.51
CA ASP A 151 -17.22 -14.07 -22.17
C ASP A 151 -16.89 -12.65 -21.63
N ASN A 152 -15.59 -12.39 -21.41
CA ASN A 152 -15.04 -11.16 -20.80
C ASN A 152 -15.57 -10.82 -19.40
N LYS A 153 -16.04 -11.83 -18.65
CA LYS A 153 -16.54 -11.68 -17.28
C LYS A 153 -15.80 -12.61 -16.33
N CYS A 154 -15.65 -12.19 -15.09
CA CYS A 154 -15.15 -13.03 -14.01
C CYS A 154 -16.21 -14.06 -13.61
N HIS A 155 -15.80 -15.33 -13.55
CA HIS A 155 -16.63 -16.45 -13.10
C HIS A 155 -16.05 -17.17 -11.88
N GLY A 156 -14.82 -16.88 -11.50
CA GLY A 156 -14.16 -17.54 -10.41
C GLY A 156 -12.70 -17.16 -10.26
N VAL A 157 -12.07 -17.76 -9.26
CA VAL A 157 -10.64 -17.63 -8.97
C VAL A 157 -10.10 -19.01 -8.65
N GLU A 158 -8.94 -19.33 -9.21
CA GLU A 158 -8.15 -20.49 -8.85
C GLU A 158 -7.00 -20.07 -7.93
N TYR A 159 -6.72 -20.89 -6.91
CA TYR A 159 -5.58 -20.67 -6.02
C TYR A 159 -4.96 -21.99 -5.56
N LEU A 160 -3.65 -21.95 -5.31
CA LEU A 160 -2.92 -22.99 -4.60
C LEU A 160 -3.09 -22.76 -3.09
N ASP A 161 -3.76 -23.69 -2.41
CA ASP A 161 -3.83 -23.74 -0.96
C ASP A 161 -2.48 -24.27 -0.42
N LEU A 162 -1.62 -23.37 0.05
CA LEU A 162 -0.29 -23.72 0.55
C LEU A 162 -0.32 -24.42 1.92
N LYS A 163 -1.48 -24.58 2.56
CA LYS A 163 -1.64 -25.43 3.74
C LYS A 163 -1.88 -26.88 3.33
N LYS A 164 -2.73 -27.09 2.32
CA LYS A 164 -3.13 -28.42 1.83
C LYS A 164 -2.23 -28.98 0.73
N GLY A 165 -1.55 -28.11 -0.01
CA GLY A 165 -0.80 -28.48 -1.21
C GLY A 165 -1.70 -28.83 -2.41
N SER A 166 -2.95 -28.32 -2.44
CA SER A 166 -3.93 -28.58 -3.49
C SER A 166 -4.32 -27.30 -4.23
N VAL A 167 -4.69 -27.46 -5.50
CA VAL A 167 -5.32 -26.41 -6.29
C VAL A 167 -6.81 -26.41 -5.98
N GLU A 168 -7.35 -25.24 -5.66
CA GLU A 168 -8.73 -25.02 -5.29
C GLU A 168 -9.35 -23.97 -6.23
N GLN A 169 -10.66 -24.10 -6.48
CA GLN A 169 -11.41 -23.13 -7.27
C GLN A 169 -12.65 -22.64 -6.52
N VAL A 170 -12.89 -21.33 -6.61
CA VAL A 170 -14.08 -20.69 -6.06
C VAL A 170 -14.83 -19.96 -7.17
N ARG A 171 -16.18 -19.98 -7.11
CA ARG A 171 -17.02 -19.25 -8.05
C ARG A 171 -17.31 -17.86 -7.51
N THR A 172 -17.17 -16.86 -8.36
CA THR A 172 -17.52 -15.47 -8.01
C THR A 172 -17.92 -14.65 -9.23
N LYS A 173 -18.64 -13.56 -9.01
CA LYS A 173 -19.01 -12.59 -10.05
C LYS A 173 -17.95 -11.49 -10.24
N ALA A 174 -17.13 -11.23 -9.21
CA ALA A 174 -16.15 -10.16 -9.21
C ALA A 174 -14.91 -10.56 -8.43
N ALA A 175 -13.74 -10.19 -8.97
CA ALA A 175 -12.47 -10.31 -8.28
C ALA A 175 -11.82 -8.92 -8.14
N VAL A 176 -11.37 -8.58 -6.94
CA VAL A 176 -10.59 -7.36 -6.68
C VAL A 176 -9.14 -7.77 -6.45
N VAL A 177 -8.24 -7.33 -7.33
CA VAL A 177 -6.80 -7.63 -7.23
C VAL A 177 -6.11 -6.51 -6.46
N ALA A 178 -5.73 -6.78 -5.21
CA ALA A 178 -5.10 -5.85 -4.27
C ALA A 178 -3.81 -6.45 -3.69
N THR A 179 -2.94 -6.95 -4.57
CA THR A 179 -1.79 -7.82 -4.23
C THR A 179 -0.52 -7.07 -3.83
N GLY A 180 -0.50 -5.74 -3.91
CA GLY A 180 0.69 -4.92 -3.68
C GLY A 180 1.58 -4.83 -4.92
N GLY A 181 2.83 -4.38 -4.72
CA GLY A 181 3.79 -4.12 -5.81
C GLY A 181 4.64 -5.33 -6.24
N PHE A 182 5.73 -5.03 -6.94
CA PHE A 182 6.71 -5.99 -7.49
C PHE A 182 8.16 -5.72 -7.05
N GLY A 183 8.39 -5.10 -5.90
CA GLY A 183 9.74 -4.69 -5.45
C GLY A 183 10.79 -5.80 -5.41
N GLN A 184 10.39 -7.06 -5.21
CA GLN A 184 11.30 -8.22 -5.24
C GLN A 184 11.84 -8.56 -6.64
N LEU A 185 11.45 -7.81 -7.68
CA LEU A 185 12.14 -7.83 -8.97
C LEU A 185 13.57 -7.26 -8.88
N TYR A 186 13.82 -6.38 -7.90
CA TYR A 186 15.11 -5.73 -7.69
C TYR A 186 15.90 -6.42 -6.59
N GLU A 187 17.21 -6.60 -6.82
CA GLU A 187 18.12 -7.23 -5.86
C GLU A 187 18.14 -6.51 -4.50
N ARG A 188 18.06 -5.18 -4.52
CA ARG A 188 17.93 -4.36 -3.31
C ARG A 188 16.57 -3.69 -3.29
N THR A 189 15.78 -4.04 -2.29
CA THR A 189 14.43 -3.50 -2.06
C THR A 189 14.15 -3.40 -0.57
N ASP A 190 13.35 -2.41 -0.19
CA ASP A 190 12.78 -2.23 1.14
C ASP A 190 11.40 -2.89 1.30
N ASN A 191 10.90 -3.52 0.24
CA ASN A 191 9.63 -4.22 0.28
C ASN A 191 9.76 -5.60 0.93
N PRO A 192 8.72 -6.09 1.63
CA PRO A 192 8.68 -7.45 2.15
C PRO A 192 8.98 -8.50 1.07
N VAL A 193 9.59 -9.62 1.49
CA VAL A 193 10.04 -10.73 0.62
C VAL A 193 8.96 -11.40 -0.23
N ARG A 194 7.69 -11.05 -0.02
CA ARG A 194 6.53 -11.60 -0.76
C ARG A 194 5.88 -10.58 -1.69
N THR A 195 6.46 -9.40 -1.87
CA THR A 195 6.03 -8.37 -2.83
C THR A 195 6.63 -8.67 -4.21
N THR A 196 6.13 -9.73 -4.85
CA THR A 196 6.73 -10.40 -6.03
C THR A 196 6.02 -10.12 -7.35
N GLY A 197 5.04 -9.21 -7.37
CA GLY A 197 4.36 -8.81 -8.62
C GLY A 197 3.29 -9.79 -9.11
N ASP A 198 2.81 -10.70 -8.27
CA ASP A 198 1.87 -11.76 -8.67
C ASP A 198 0.61 -11.22 -9.36
N GLY A 199 0.03 -10.12 -8.83
CA GLY A 199 -1.16 -9.51 -9.44
C GLY A 199 -0.90 -8.91 -10.82
N TYR A 200 0.29 -8.36 -11.05
CA TYR A 200 0.68 -7.85 -12.37
C TYR A 200 0.74 -9.00 -13.37
N ALA A 201 1.36 -10.12 -12.99
CA ALA A 201 1.40 -11.32 -13.82
C ALA A 201 0.00 -11.89 -14.09
N LEU A 202 -0.87 -11.96 -13.07
CA LEU A 202 -2.27 -12.40 -13.22
C LEU A 202 -3.01 -11.55 -14.26
N ILE A 203 -2.96 -10.22 -14.12
CA ILE A 203 -3.65 -9.30 -15.02
C ILE A 203 -3.07 -9.34 -16.43
N TYR A 204 -1.75 -9.37 -16.56
CA TYR A 204 -1.07 -9.48 -17.86
C TYR A 204 -1.46 -10.77 -18.60
N ASN A 205 -1.54 -11.91 -17.90
CA ASN A 205 -1.92 -13.19 -18.49
C ASN A 205 -3.39 -13.23 -18.96
N LEU A 206 -4.24 -12.33 -18.47
CA LEU A 206 -5.60 -12.14 -19.01
C LEU A 206 -5.62 -11.34 -20.32
N GLY A 207 -4.47 -10.89 -20.82
CA GLY A 207 -4.36 -10.02 -21.98
C GLY A 207 -4.71 -8.55 -21.68
N LEU A 208 -4.77 -8.16 -20.41
CA LEU A 208 -5.02 -6.78 -20.00
C LEU A 208 -3.72 -5.96 -19.99
N THR A 209 -3.87 -4.65 -20.18
CA THR A 209 -2.74 -3.72 -20.20
C THR A 209 -2.30 -3.39 -18.77
N LEU A 210 -0.98 -3.39 -18.56
CA LEU A 210 -0.34 -2.76 -17.41
C LEU A 210 0.19 -1.40 -17.86
N THR A 211 -0.01 -0.38 -17.04
CA THR A 211 0.35 1.01 -17.36
C THR A 211 1.49 1.47 -16.46
N ASP A 212 2.39 2.32 -16.99
CA ASP A 212 3.42 3.03 -16.23
C ASP A 212 4.42 2.13 -15.47
N MET A 213 4.64 0.91 -15.95
CA MET A 213 5.50 -0.09 -15.30
C MET A 213 6.98 0.31 -15.24
N GLU A 214 7.40 1.27 -16.06
CA GLU A 214 8.75 1.86 -16.08
C GLU A 214 9.01 2.81 -14.90
N PHE A 215 7.97 3.32 -14.24
CA PHE A 215 8.10 4.28 -13.15
C PHE A 215 8.28 3.56 -11.81
N VAL A 216 9.51 3.18 -11.50
CA VAL A 216 9.89 2.52 -10.24
C VAL A 216 10.54 3.52 -9.27
N GLN A 217 9.95 3.67 -8.09
CA GLN A 217 10.50 4.53 -7.03
C GLN A 217 11.60 3.80 -6.25
N PHE A 218 12.78 4.42 -6.17
CA PHE A 218 13.86 4.00 -5.27
C PHE A 218 13.95 4.99 -4.12
N PHE A 219 13.69 4.52 -2.90
CA PHE A 219 13.84 5.37 -1.73
C PHE A 219 15.32 5.77 -1.57
N PRO A 220 15.63 7.06 -1.37
CA PRO A 220 16.99 7.57 -1.58
C PRO A 220 18.01 7.09 -0.54
N LEU A 221 17.59 6.71 0.67
CA LEU A 221 18.47 6.24 1.73
C LEU A 221 18.04 4.87 2.24
N GLY A 222 19.01 3.96 2.35
CA GLY A 222 18.85 2.65 2.97
C GLY A 222 20.20 2.08 3.43
N PHE A 223 20.16 0.98 4.16
CA PHE A 223 21.39 0.32 4.61
C PHE A 223 22.17 -0.26 3.42
N ALA A 224 23.46 0.06 3.35
CA ALA A 224 24.36 -0.46 2.33
C ALA A 224 24.93 -1.85 2.64
N ASP A 225 25.00 -2.24 3.92
CA ASP A 225 25.51 -3.54 4.36
C ASP A 225 24.62 -4.69 3.86
N PRO A 226 25.15 -5.69 3.13
CA PRO A 226 24.37 -6.83 2.65
C PRO A 226 23.86 -7.75 3.77
N ASN A 227 24.42 -7.65 4.99
CA ASN A 227 23.96 -8.42 6.16
C ASN A 227 22.79 -7.73 6.88
N LEU A 228 22.50 -6.46 6.55
CA LEU A 228 21.36 -5.74 7.07
C LEU A 228 20.19 -5.83 6.09
N PRO A 229 18.93 -5.80 6.58
CA PRO A 229 17.79 -5.73 5.68
C PRO A 229 17.87 -4.46 4.84
N GLY A 230 17.49 -4.57 3.56
CA GLY A 230 17.14 -3.40 2.75
C GLY A 230 16.00 -2.69 3.46
N TRP A 231 16.30 -1.62 4.16
CA TRP A 231 15.31 -0.85 4.91
C TRP A 231 15.55 0.62 4.68
N MET A 232 14.47 1.34 4.42
CA MET A 232 14.47 2.77 4.21
C MET A 232 14.91 3.52 5.47
N ILE A 233 15.88 4.41 5.32
CA ILE A 233 16.34 5.32 6.37
C ILE A 233 15.69 6.68 6.10
N PRO A 234 14.93 7.26 7.04
CA PRO A 234 14.29 8.56 6.82
C PRO A 234 15.30 9.64 6.43
N LEU A 235 14.98 10.43 5.41
CA LEU A 235 15.78 11.58 4.97
C LEU A 235 15.92 12.64 6.07
N SER A 236 15.01 12.69 7.05
CA SER A 236 15.16 13.55 8.23
C SER A 236 16.42 13.25 9.04
N LEU A 237 17.04 12.07 8.88
CA LEU A 237 18.33 11.75 9.51
C LEU A 237 19.41 12.78 9.16
N ILE A 238 19.43 13.28 7.92
CA ILE A 238 20.47 14.20 7.47
C ILE A 238 20.41 15.55 8.19
N ASP A 239 19.27 15.89 8.82
CA ASP A 239 19.13 17.10 9.64
C ASP A 239 19.93 17.00 10.95
N HIS A 240 20.22 15.77 11.39
CA HIS A 240 20.88 15.48 12.66
C HIS A 240 22.30 14.90 12.49
N VAL A 241 22.55 14.20 11.38
CA VAL A 241 23.80 13.50 11.12
C VAL A 241 24.32 13.84 9.71
N PRO A 242 25.59 14.24 9.54
CA PRO A 242 26.16 14.49 8.22
C PRO A 242 26.15 13.22 7.36
N LEU A 243 25.53 13.29 6.18
CA LEU A 243 25.66 12.28 5.13
C LEU A 243 26.67 12.79 4.10
N THR A 244 27.83 12.16 4.04
CA THR A 244 28.96 12.62 3.22
C THR A 244 29.37 11.60 2.16
N ASN A 245 30.01 12.09 1.10
CA ASN A 245 30.75 11.23 0.18
C ASN A 245 32.11 10.83 0.78
N ASN A 246 32.92 10.08 0.02
CA ASN A 246 34.28 9.65 0.45
C ASN A 246 35.29 10.80 0.66
N GLN A 247 34.93 12.04 0.35
CA GLN A 247 35.75 13.25 0.57
C GLN A 247 35.23 14.11 1.74
N GLY A 248 34.17 13.68 2.43
CA GLY A 248 33.56 14.44 3.53
C GLY A 248 32.58 15.53 3.09
N TYR A 249 32.20 15.58 1.81
CA TYR A 249 31.25 16.57 1.30
C TYR A 249 29.78 16.13 1.51
N GLU A 250 28.97 16.97 2.15
CA GLU A 250 27.53 16.77 2.36
C GLU A 250 26.71 17.02 1.09
N PHE A 251 26.90 16.17 0.08
CA PHE A 251 26.34 16.34 -1.26
C PHE A 251 24.81 16.45 -1.28
N LEU A 252 24.10 15.67 -0.46
CA LEU A 252 22.64 15.69 -0.43
C LEU A 252 22.11 16.98 0.21
N ARG A 253 22.69 17.40 1.34
CA ARG A 253 22.32 18.65 2.02
C ARG A 253 22.56 19.86 1.11
N ALA A 254 23.67 19.87 0.37
CA ALA A 254 23.98 20.93 -0.57
C ALA A 254 23.00 21.01 -1.75
N LYS A 255 22.34 19.91 -2.12
CA LYS A 255 21.35 19.87 -3.22
C LYS A 255 19.95 20.31 -2.82
N LEU A 256 19.57 20.22 -1.54
CA LEU A 256 18.21 20.56 -1.10
C LEU A 256 17.73 21.96 -1.56
N PRO A 257 18.54 23.05 -1.46
CA PRO A 257 18.09 24.37 -1.89
C PRO A 257 17.81 24.46 -3.39
N GLU A 258 18.55 23.72 -4.22
CA GLU A 258 18.32 23.65 -5.67
C GLU A 258 16.96 23.02 -5.99
N TRP A 259 16.45 22.16 -5.11
CA TRP A 259 15.13 21.53 -5.21
C TRP A 259 14.04 22.30 -4.46
N GLY A 260 14.34 23.49 -3.93
CA GLY A 260 13.40 24.28 -3.12
C GLY A 260 13.13 23.68 -1.73
N LEU A 261 13.94 22.74 -1.28
CA LEU A 261 13.79 22.06 0.01
C LEU A 261 14.72 22.68 1.05
N LYS A 262 14.22 22.78 2.30
CA LYS A 262 14.94 23.44 3.41
C LYS A 262 15.56 22.46 4.41
N SER A 263 15.14 21.20 4.41
CA SER A 263 15.56 20.19 5.38
C SER A 263 15.36 18.77 4.83
N GLY A 264 16.04 17.81 5.45
CA GLY A 264 15.82 16.38 5.22
C GLY A 264 14.39 15.97 5.52
N ALA A 265 13.76 16.52 6.56
CA ALA A 265 12.34 16.31 6.83
C ALA A 265 11.42 16.86 5.71
N GLY A 266 11.80 17.95 5.04
CA GLY A 266 11.11 18.44 3.85
C GLY A 266 11.28 17.51 2.65
N ALA A 267 12.51 17.02 2.44
CA ALA A 267 12.83 16.05 1.40
C ALA A 267 12.11 14.70 1.61
N GLU A 268 11.99 14.25 2.87
CA GLU A 268 11.23 13.05 3.24
C GLU A 268 9.78 13.13 2.77
N ARG A 269 9.13 14.28 2.92
CA ARG A 269 7.76 14.48 2.45
C ARG A 269 7.66 14.41 0.93
N TYR A 270 8.65 14.94 0.22
CA TYR A 270 8.71 14.87 -1.23
C TYR A 270 8.98 13.45 -1.74
N ALA A 271 9.87 12.70 -1.09
CA ALA A 271 10.21 11.33 -1.48
C ALA A 271 9.09 10.30 -1.19
N ARG A 272 8.13 10.65 -0.33
CA ARG A 272 6.97 9.82 0.01
C ARG A 272 5.76 10.04 -0.88
N ASP A 273 5.59 11.26 -1.37
CA ASP A 273 4.46 11.67 -2.23
C ASP A 273 4.80 11.41 -3.71
#